data_AF-A0A8S1A9Q5-F1
#
_entry.id   AF-A0A8S1A9Q5-F1
#
_cell.length_a   1.000
_cell.length_b   1.000
_cell.length_c   1.000
_cell.angle_alpha   90.00
_cell.angle_beta   90.00
_cell.angle_gamma   90.00
#
_symmetry.space_group_name_H-M   'P 1'
#
loop_
_entity.id
_entity.type
_entity.pdbx_description
1 polymer ?
#
loop_
_entity_poly.entity_id
_entity_poly.type
_entity_poly.pdbx_seq_one_letter_code
_entity_poly.pdbx_strand_id
1 'polypeptide(L)'
;MSPKKKKAKLSESAESNKRSSEAPDSTQKRLKHIVNREEEIKTRKRKNFIMACELVSYRDYFNHRARLLLVCLPSCMTLLCKHHDRNSGNIQQMSSYADESFKTELKNNMWYEALEVCEMCITPTQYLSSDVLKEVVEIILNAHKDECSEYTVKHIIDKSQQILMQNFSTHPPCFMKSLRNCYKNFLTSPMSLKENTFTNRTEFECNKGIMKYCMNRLEHELSFDSTDGPLVDKDEHIPQEMKQSLRGLHWQIEKFEIFELLNRQERIERLFAVLEAVIELLQFDLAIWHSRYTNNLGCHIMRSHKPLMAYVLWSDNVLYTGAVTNNCRQILKIFSYMIHLQYPDSMVKTFALWLNTMVQTFYICEQNSNMDYPNTGKYCTGFANDFYKIISGLPQQSIIRILERIEPTFMRHLIGILHIQKILSIDECCILRILINFIGERQWNSYTHDNTEIIFSKKMFSLPKTVKRKINYLLKKSKTSFPLESTESRTYSRMEPDIKIIKSEASLYHIVHCLYITLDAYLDAYDIQSVQETWSNLNEQLMNESQVIETDTGSILTAHSNYSVTETLIKKYRHILKSIKELEDLFSELKKQGKLPEILNIFQNIKSIFL
;
A
#
# COMPACT_ATOMS: atom_id res chain seq x y z
N MET A 1 32.07 -58.98 12.18
CA MET A 1 33.00 -59.83 11.40
C MET A 1 32.32 -60.22 10.10
N SER A 2 33.10 -60.16 9.02
CA SER A 2 32.82 -60.22 7.56
C SER A 2 32.05 -61.48 7.07
N PRO A 3 31.70 -61.68 5.76
CA PRO A 3 32.14 -60.92 4.57
C PRO A 3 31.16 -60.71 3.39
N LYS A 4 31.59 -59.77 2.53
CA LYS A 4 31.21 -59.53 1.13
C LYS A 4 31.56 -60.73 0.23
N LYS A 5 30.78 -60.96 -0.84
CA LYS A 5 31.24 -61.69 -2.04
C LYS A 5 31.17 -60.80 -3.30
N LYS A 6 32.28 -60.82 -4.01
CA LYS A 6 32.61 -60.20 -5.31
C LYS A 6 32.74 -61.31 -6.35
N LYS A 7 32.75 -60.91 -7.64
CA LYS A 7 33.15 -61.62 -8.89
C LYS A 7 32.00 -62.36 -9.60
N ALA A 8 31.91 -62.43 -10.93
CA ALA A 8 32.87 -62.12 -12.00
C ALA A 8 32.14 -61.69 -13.31
N LYS A 9 32.90 -61.04 -14.20
CA LYS A 9 32.58 -60.73 -15.60
C LYS A 9 33.54 -61.55 -16.49
N LEU A 10 33.14 -61.77 -17.75
CA LEU A 10 33.88 -62.26 -18.94
C LEU A 10 33.59 -63.71 -19.38
N SER A 11 32.99 -63.88 -20.56
CA SER A 11 33.74 -64.17 -21.79
C SER A 11 32.84 -64.09 -23.03
N GLU A 12 33.46 -63.62 -24.12
CA GLU A 12 32.97 -63.43 -25.48
C GLU A 12 32.71 -64.79 -26.17
N SER A 13 31.84 -64.91 -27.17
CA SER A 13 32.25 -64.67 -28.56
C SER A 13 31.08 -64.91 -29.53
N ALA A 14 31.27 -64.33 -30.71
CA ALA A 14 30.31 -64.10 -31.79
C ALA A 14 29.83 -65.34 -32.54
N GLU A 15 28.63 -65.25 -33.12
CA GLU A 15 28.37 -65.80 -34.46
C GLU A 15 27.27 -65.01 -35.17
N SER A 16 27.49 -64.81 -36.46
CA SER A 16 26.82 -63.86 -37.35
C SER A 16 25.88 -64.54 -38.36
N ASN A 17 24.88 -63.77 -38.81
CA ASN A 17 24.18 -63.79 -40.11
C ASN A 17 23.13 -64.87 -40.43
N LYS A 18 21.88 -64.43 -40.67
CA LYS A 18 21.21 -64.53 -41.99
C LYS A 18 19.90 -63.72 -42.08
N ARG A 19 19.75 -63.00 -43.21
CA ARG A 19 18.57 -62.24 -43.66
C ARG A 19 17.41 -63.16 -44.06
N SER A 20 16.17 -62.71 -43.89
CA SER A 20 15.17 -62.68 -44.98
C SER A 20 14.01 -61.74 -44.63
N SER A 21 13.54 -61.06 -45.67
CA SER A 21 12.52 -60.01 -45.70
C SER A 21 11.11 -60.56 -45.56
N GLU A 22 10.21 -59.76 -44.99
CA GLU A 22 8.94 -59.36 -45.64
C GLU A 22 8.21 -58.32 -44.76
N ALA A 23 7.96 -57.16 -45.34
CA ALA A 23 6.88 -56.24 -44.97
C ALA A 23 5.77 -56.47 -46.03
N PRO A 24 4.47 -56.25 -45.78
CA PRO A 24 3.97 -55.10 -45.01
C PRO A 24 2.72 -55.36 -44.14
N ASP A 25 2.55 -54.59 -43.07
CA ASP A 25 1.22 -54.06 -42.73
C ASP A 25 1.36 -52.79 -41.90
N SER A 26 1.36 -51.67 -42.62
CA SER A 26 1.66 -50.32 -42.16
C SER A 26 0.42 -49.44 -42.23
N THR A 27 -0.64 -49.77 -41.51
CA THR A 27 -1.83 -48.89 -41.40
C THR A 27 -2.36 -48.68 -39.99
N GLN A 28 -1.98 -49.49 -38.99
CA GLN A 28 -2.41 -49.28 -37.60
C GLN A 28 -1.47 -48.41 -36.73
N LYS A 29 -0.23 -48.13 -37.17
CA LYS A 29 0.72 -47.31 -36.39
C LYS A 29 0.51 -45.80 -36.53
N ARG A 30 -0.11 -45.30 -37.61
CA ARG A 30 -0.32 -43.85 -37.81
C ARG A 30 -1.42 -43.25 -36.93
N LEU A 31 -2.49 -44.00 -36.63
CA LEU A 31 -3.56 -43.52 -35.75
C LEU A 31 -3.13 -43.45 -34.27
N LYS A 32 -2.37 -44.43 -33.77
CA LYS A 32 -1.80 -44.37 -32.40
C LYS A 32 -0.81 -43.23 -32.20
N HIS A 33 -0.06 -42.84 -33.24
CA HIS A 33 0.93 -41.76 -33.15
C HIS A 33 0.30 -40.35 -33.17
N ILE A 34 -0.87 -40.18 -33.80
CA ILE A 34 -1.63 -38.92 -33.82
C ILE A 34 -2.37 -38.71 -32.49
N VAL A 35 -3.00 -39.76 -31.94
CA VAL A 35 -3.65 -39.72 -30.62
C VAL A 35 -2.63 -39.40 -29.52
N ASN A 36 -1.42 -39.96 -29.60
CA ASN A 36 -0.34 -39.68 -28.65
C ASN A 36 0.17 -38.22 -28.76
N ARG A 37 0.24 -37.64 -29.97
CA ARG A 37 0.67 -36.25 -30.16
C ARG A 37 -0.35 -35.25 -29.61
N GLU A 38 -1.65 -35.51 -29.77
CA GLU A 38 -2.70 -34.65 -29.19
C GLU A 38 -2.72 -34.72 -27.65
N GLU A 39 -2.56 -35.90 -27.07
CA GLU A 39 -2.45 -36.06 -25.61
C GLU A 39 -1.17 -35.42 -25.06
N GLU A 40 -0.07 -35.49 -25.79
CA GLU A 40 1.18 -34.82 -25.44
C GLU A 40 1.03 -33.30 -25.48
N ILE A 41 0.41 -32.75 -26.53
CA ILE A 41 0.11 -31.31 -26.63
C ILE A 41 -0.82 -30.87 -25.49
N LYS A 42 -1.88 -31.62 -25.20
CA LYS A 42 -2.79 -31.33 -24.06
C LYS A 42 -2.04 -31.35 -22.74
N THR A 43 -1.12 -32.29 -22.55
CA THR A 43 -0.29 -32.39 -21.34
C THR A 43 0.68 -31.22 -21.22
N ARG A 44 1.33 -30.81 -22.32
CA ARG A 44 2.21 -29.63 -22.36
C ARG A 44 1.43 -28.34 -22.09
N LYS A 45 0.24 -28.15 -22.68
CA LYS A 45 -0.64 -27.00 -22.39
C LYS A 45 -1.03 -26.92 -20.91
N ARG A 46 -1.26 -28.07 -20.25
CA ARG A 46 -1.51 -28.12 -18.79
C ARG A 46 -0.29 -27.71 -17.98
N LYS A 47 0.92 -28.13 -18.38
CA LYS A 47 2.17 -27.69 -17.74
C LYS A 47 2.41 -26.19 -17.92
N ASN A 48 2.19 -25.68 -19.13
CA ASN A 48 2.27 -24.25 -19.42
C ASN A 48 1.30 -23.41 -18.58
N PHE A 49 0.09 -23.92 -18.33
CA PHE A 49 -0.86 -23.24 -17.44
C PHE A 49 -0.33 -23.13 -16.00
N ILE A 50 0.24 -24.21 -15.47
CA ILE A 50 0.84 -24.21 -14.12
C ILE A 50 2.00 -23.20 -14.08
N MET A 51 2.88 -23.25 -15.07
CA MET A 51 4.02 -22.34 -15.21
C MET A 51 3.60 -20.87 -15.34
N ALA A 52 2.51 -20.58 -16.07
CA ALA A 52 1.98 -19.23 -16.17
C ALA A 52 1.49 -18.70 -14.81
N CYS A 53 0.75 -19.52 -14.06
CA CYS A 53 0.29 -19.16 -12.71
C CYS A 53 1.47 -18.91 -11.76
N GLU A 54 2.51 -19.76 -11.83
CA GLU A 54 3.74 -19.62 -11.04
C GLU A 54 4.47 -18.31 -11.35
N LEU A 55 4.71 -18.02 -12.64
CA LEU A 55 5.44 -16.83 -13.08
C LEU A 55 4.73 -15.53 -12.70
N VAL A 56 3.41 -15.44 -12.90
CA VAL A 56 2.64 -14.23 -12.57
C VAL A 56 2.57 -14.02 -11.07
N SER A 57 2.19 -15.04 -10.30
CA SER A 57 2.12 -14.94 -8.83
C SER A 57 3.48 -14.56 -8.23
N TYR A 58 4.57 -15.14 -8.75
CA TYR A 58 5.93 -14.77 -8.37
C TYR A 58 6.25 -13.30 -8.69
N ARG A 59 5.98 -12.88 -9.93
CA ARG A 59 6.26 -11.52 -10.41
C ARG A 59 5.56 -10.49 -9.53
N ASP A 60 4.30 -10.74 -9.19
CA ASP A 60 3.48 -9.81 -8.42
C ASP A 60 3.94 -9.75 -6.96
N TYR A 61 4.27 -10.91 -6.36
CA TYR A 61 4.84 -10.96 -5.01
C TYR A 61 6.12 -10.13 -4.87
N PHE A 62 7.04 -10.24 -5.83
CA PHE A 62 8.31 -9.49 -5.80
C PHE A 62 8.22 -8.07 -6.39
N ASN A 63 7.07 -7.67 -6.92
CA ASN A 63 6.84 -6.30 -7.38
C ASN A 63 6.57 -5.34 -6.20
N HIS A 64 7.57 -5.16 -5.33
CA HIS A 64 7.49 -4.28 -4.16
C HIS A 64 7.06 -2.87 -4.52
N ARG A 65 7.45 -2.40 -5.71
CA ARG A 65 7.12 -1.05 -6.18
C ARG A 65 5.61 -0.86 -6.36
N ALA A 66 4.95 -1.80 -7.04
CA ALA A 66 3.51 -1.75 -7.21
C ALA A 66 2.80 -2.06 -5.88
N ARG A 67 3.20 -3.12 -5.18
CA ARG A 67 2.58 -3.56 -3.92
C ARG A 67 2.58 -2.48 -2.84
N LEU A 68 3.68 -1.74 -2.69
CA LEU A 68 3.81 -0.68 -1.70
C LEU A 68 3.48 0.71 -2.26
N LEU A 69 3.04 0.82 -3.52
CA LEU A 69 2.73 2.08 -4.20
C LEU A 69 3.90 3.07 -4.15
N LEU A 70 5.12 2.55 -4.30
CA LEU A 70 6.35 3.34 -4.20
C LEU A 70 6.57 4.19 -5.44
N VAL A 71 6.71 5.49 -5.22
CA VAL A 71 7.09 6.43 -6.27
C VAL A 71 8.49 6.10 -6.81
N CYS A 72 9.44 5.83 -5.92
CA CYS A 72 10.78 5.36 -6.27
C CYS A 72 11.22 4.23 -5.34
N LEU A 73 12.06 3.32 -5.85
CA LEU A 73 12.67 2.28 -5.03
C LEU A 73 13.82 2.88 -4.21
N PRO A 74 13.87 2.64 -2.89
CA PRO A 74 14.99 3.05 -2.06
C PRO A 74 16.27 2.33 -2.50
N SER A 75 17.39 3.04 -2.52
CA SER A 75 18.69 2.50 -2.98
C SER A 75 19.13 1.28 -2.19
N CYS A 76 18.71 1.17 -0.93
CA CYS A 76 19.14 0.13 0.00
C CYS A 76 18.43 -1.22 -0.18
N MET A 77 17.52 -1.33 -1.15
CA MET A 77 16.94 -2.61 -1.59
C MET A 77 17.87 -3.40 -2.53
N THR A 78 18.87 -2.76 -3.15
CA THR A 78 19.82 -3.45 -4.02
C THR A 78 20.94 -4.09 -3.19
N LEU A 79 21.58 -5.14 -3.74
CA LEU A 79 22.71 -5.82 -3.10
C LEU A 79 23.92 -4.89 -2.86
N LEU A 80 24.03 -3.81 -3.65
CA LEU A 80 25.09 -2.79 -3.57
C LEU A 80 24.73 -1.64 -2.61
N CYS A 81 24.09 -1.96 -1.49
CA CYS A 81 23.69 -0.96 -0.50
C CYS A 81 24.92 -0.40 0.24
N LYS A 82 25.16 0.92 0.13
CA LYS A 82 26.25 1.58 0.87
C LYS A 82 26.17 1.31 2.37
N HIS A 83 25.00 1.35 3.00
CA HIS A 83 24.84 1.07 4.43
C HIS A 83 25.08 -0.40 4.83
N HIS A 84 25.38 -1.28 3.88
CA HIS A 84 25.78 -2.67 4.11
C HIS A 84 27.26 -2.91 3.77
N ASP A 85 27.87 -2.05 2.97
CA ASP A 85 29.26 -2.20 2.55
C ASP A 85 30.20 -1.80 3.69
N ARG A 86 31.00 -2.76 4.17
CA ARG A 86 32.03 -2.54 5.20
C ARG A 86 33.10 -1.54 4.75
N ASN A 87 33.25 -1.35 3.44
CA ASN A 87 34.18 -0.40 2.83
C ASN A 87 33.55 0.97 2.56
N SER A 88 32.23 1.11 2.69
CA SER A 88 31.61 2.43 2.65
C SER A 88 32.07 3.22 3.88
N GLY A 89 32.44 4.49 3.69
CA GLY A 89 32.88 5.36 4.77
C GLY A 89 31.92 5.34 5.96
N ASN A 90 32.44 5.58 7.17
CA ASN A 90 31.68 5.48 8.41
C ASN A 90 30.45 6.40 8.37
N ILE A 91 29.27 5.84 8.11
CA ILE A 91 28.02 6.61 8.04
C ILE A 91 27.62 6.98 9.46
N GLN A 92 27.62 8.26 9.76
CA GLN A 92 27.41 8.79 11.11
C GLN A 92 26.21 9.73 11.16
N GLN A 93 25.72 9.94 12.37
CA GLN A 93 24.77 11.01 12.63
C GLN A 93 25.48 12.36 12.44
N MET A 94 24.72 13.43 12.20
CA MET A 94 25.22 14.80 12.15
C MET A 94 26.07 15.12 13.40
N SER A 95 27.07 15.98 13.23
CA SER A 95 27.99 16.35 14.30
C SER A 95 27.28 17.18 15.38
N SER A 96 27.82 17.15 16.61
CA SER A 96 27.31 17.96 17.72
C SER A 96 27.33 19.46 17.41
N TYR A 97 28.38 19.94 16.75
CA TYR A 97 28.48 21.34 16.32
C TYR A 97 27.34 21.75 15.38
N ALA A 98 26.99 20.90 14.42
CA ALA A 98 25.87 21.17 13.52
C ALA A 98 24.52 21.13 14.24
N ASP A 99 24.35 20.22 15.20
CA ASP A 99 23.14 20.14 16.04
C ASP A 99 23.00 21.39 16.91
N GLU A 100 24.08 21.89 17.51
CA GLU A 100 24.10 23.14 18.26
C GLU A 100 23.83 24.37 17.39
N SER A 101 24.40 24.42 16.18
CA SER A 101 24.12 25.49 15.20
C SER A 101 22.64 25.49 14.80
N PHE A 102 22.09 24.32 14.45
CA PHE A 102 20.66 24.17 14.16
C PHE A 102 19.78 24.67 15.32
N LYS A 103 20.07 24.24 16.55
CA LYS A 103 19.33 24.66 17.75
C LYS A 103 19.46 26.15 18.04
N THR A 104 20.57 26.77 17.66
CA THR A 104 20.78 28.22 17.84
C THR A 104 19.88 29.01 16.89
N GLU A 105 19.87 28.64 15.60
CA GLU A 105 18.98 29.28 14.62
C GLU A 105 17.50 29.11 15.00
N LEU A 106 17.13 27.92 15.45
CA LEU A 106 15.77 27.62 15.91
C LEU A 106 15.33 28.52 17.08
N LYS A 107 16.22 28.73 18.07
CA LYS A 107 15.96 29.61 19.22
C LYS A 107 15.83 31.09 18.83
N ASN A 108 16.47 31.47 17.73
CA ASN A 108 16.39 32.81 17.17
C ASN A 108 15.18 32.99 16.24
N ASN A 109 14.33 31.97 16.06
CA ASN A 109 13.22 31.92 15.11
C ASN A 109 13.64 32.09 13.64
N MET A 110 14.90 31.76 13.34
CA MET A 110 15.47 31.77 11.99
C MET A 110 15.18 30.41 11.32
N TRP A 111 13.90 30.19 10.99
CA TRP A 111 13.41 28.89 10.52
C TRP A 111 14.11 28.43 9.24
N TYR A 112 14.35 29.34 8.31
CA TYR A 112 14.93 29.02 7.01
C TYR A 112 16.42 28.64 7.13
N GLU A 113 17.17 29.40 7.93
CA GLU A 113 18.59 29.19 8.22
C GLU A 113 18.80 27.87 8.96
N ALA A 114 17.92 27.54 9.92
CA ALA A 114 17.93 26.23 10.58
C ALA A 114 17.76 25.09 9.55
N LEU A 115 16.89 25.26 8.54
CA LEU A 115 16.73 24.27 7.47
C LEU A 115 17.94 24.20 6.53
N GLU A 116 18.68 25.30 6.32
CA GLU A 116 19.94 25.28 5.55
C GLU A 116 21.03 24.47 6.27
N VAL A 117 21.13 24.58 7.59
CA VAL A 117 22.02 23.72 8.38
C VAL A 117 21.68 22.24 8.16
N CYS A 118 20.40 21.89 8.16
CA CYS A 118 19.96 20.53 7.86
C CYS A 118 20.37 20.09 6.45
N GLU A 119 20.16 20.95 5.44
CA GLU A 119 20.49 20.67 4.04
C GLU A 119 21.97 20.33 3.86
N MET A 120 22.86 21.12 4.50
CA MET A 120 24.30 20.92 4.47
C MET A 120 24.75 19.63 5.19
N CYS A 121 23.97 19.18 6.18
CA CYS A 121 24.30 17.98 6.96
C CYS A 121 23.87 16.66 6.31
N ILE A 122 22.96 16.68 5.33
CA ILE A 122 22.53 15.47 4.64
C ILE A 122 23.51 15.17 3.51
N THR A 123 24.50 14.33 3.79
CA THR A 123 25.54 13.93 2.84
C THR A 123 25.57 12.41 2.69
N PRO A 124 26.26 11.79 1.71
CA PRO A 124 26.30 10.34 1.60
C PRO A 124 26.75 9.59 2.86
N THR A 125 27.47 10.25 3.76
CA THR A 125 28.04 9.72 5.01
C THR A 125 27.43 10.31 6.28
N GLN A 126 26.54 11.31 6.21
CA GLN A 126 25.95 11.94 7.39
C GLN A 126 24.42 12.06 7.28
N TYR A 127 23.71 11.70 8.35
CA TYR A 127 22.25 11.79 8.46
C TYR A 127 21.82 12.60 9.69
N LEU A 128 20.62 13.16 9.66
CA LEU A 128 20.11 13.99 10.76
C LEU A 128 19.80 13.17 12.02
N SER A 129 19.94 13.80 13.19
CA SER A 129 19.57 13.19 14.48
C SER A 129 18.06 13.04 14.61
N SER A 130 17.60 12.15 15.50
CA SER A 130 16.17 12.00 15.76
C SER A 130 15.53 13.28 16.31
N ASP A 131 16.29 14.07 17.07
CA ASP A 131 15.78 15.30 17.67
C ASP A 131 15.69 16.41 16.62
N VAL A 132 16.70 16.58 15.76
CA VAL A 132 16.63 17.53 14.64
C VAL A 132 15.49 17.19 13.69
N LEU A 133 15.27 15.90 13.38
CA LEU A 133 14.11 15.49 12.57
C LEU A 133 12.77 15.88 13.22
N LYS A 134 12.64 15.79 14.54
CA LYS A 134 11.42 16.25 15.24
C LYS A 134 11.29 17.76 15.20
N GLU A 135 12.38 18.50 15.36
CA GLU A 135 12.35 19.96 15.28
C GLU A 135 11.98 20.44 13.87
N VAL A 136 12.42 19.75 12.80
CA VAL A 136 11.93 20.02 11.44
C VAL A 136 10.41 19.81 11.34
N VAL A 137 9.85 18.82 12.04
CA VAL A 137 8.38 18.66 12.15
C VAL A 137 7.75 19.78 12.97
N GLU A 138 8.37 20.25 14.05
CA GLU A 138 7.90 21.42 14.80
C GLU A 138 7.92 22.68 13.94
N ILE A 139 8.89 22.86 13.04
CA ILE A 139 8.88 23.97 12.08
C ILE A 139 7.63 23.89 11.18
N ILE A 140 7.33 22.73 10.60
CA ILE A 140 6.13 22.53 9.77
C ILE A 140 4.86 22.92 10.54
N LEU A 141 4.73 22.45 11.79
CA LEU A 141 3.55 22.67 12.60
C LEU A 141 3.42 24.11 13.10
N ASN A 142 4.52 24.83 13.36
CA ASN A 142 4.47 26.09 14.11
C ASN A 142 5.01 27.31 13.38
N ALA A 143 5.61 27.21 12.18
CA ALA A 143 6.13 28.38 11.48
C ALA A 143 5.03 29.41 11.19
N HIS A 144 5.26 30.68 11.53
CA HIS A 144 4.34 31.79 11.25
C HIS A 144 4.94 32.75 10.22
N LYS A 145 4.09 33.63 9.67
CA LYS A 145 4.52 34.65 8.72
C LYS A 145 5.38 35.68 9.45
N ASP A 146 6.62 35.83 9.01
CA ASP A 146 7.48 36.95 9.37
C ASP A 146 7.46 37.98 8.23
N GLU A 147 6.95 39.18 8.52
CA GLU A 147 6.83 40.27 7.54
C GLU A 147 8.20 40.85 7.13
N CYS A 148 9.24 40.61 7.92
CA CYS A 148 10.60 41.04 7.64
C CYS A 148 11.40 40.01 6.81
N SER A 149 10.87 38.80 6.61
CA SER A 149 11.56 37.72 5.90
C SER A 149 11.31 37.76 4.39
N GLU A 150 12.31 37.35 3.61
CA GLU A 150 12.21 37.27 2.14
C GLU A 150 11.45 36.01 1.66
N TYR A 151 11.06 35.13 2.57
CA TYR A 151 10.46 33.84 2.29
C TYR A 151 9.04 33.73 2.86
N THR A 152 8.21 32.92 2.20
CA THR A 152 6.84 32.66 2.67
C THR A 152 6.80 31.45 3.60
N VAL A 153 5.79 31.36 4.48
CA VAL A 153 5.56 30.17 5.32
C VAL A 153 5.45 28.90 4.49
N LYS A 154 4.79 28.98 3.33
CA LYS A 154 4.74 27.89 2.35
C LYS A 154 6.13 27.43 1.95
N HIS A 155 7.04 28.36 1.65
CA HIS A 155 8.42 28.03 1.30
C HIS A 155 9.15 27.29 2.43
N ILE A 156 8.96 27.70 3.69
CA ILE A 156 9.52 27.04 4.87
C ILE A 156 9.00 25.60 5.00
N ILE A 157 7.68 25.41 4.85
CA ILE A 157 7.03 24.09 4.92
C ILE A 157 7.55 23.19 3.78
N ASP A 158 7.57 23.69 2.55
CA ASP A 158 8.07 22.96 1.38
C ASP A 158 9.54 22.55 1.56
N LYS A 159 10.37 23.43 2.13
CA LYS A 159 11.78 23.14 2.43
C LYS A 159 11.91 22.10 3.53
N SER A 160 11.10 22.16 4.57
CA SER A 160 11.07 21.15 5.64
C SER A 160 10.70 19.76 5.12
N GLN A 161 9.69 19.65 4.27
CA GLN A 161 9.34 18.38 3.62
C GLN A 161 10.47 17.87 2.72
N GLN A 162 11.17 18.77 2.00
CA GLN A 162 12.34 18.41 1.20
C GLN A 162 13.47 17.85 2.04
N ILE A 163 13.79 18.46 3.18
CA ILE A 163 14.82 18.00 4.12
C ILE A 163 14.48 16.58 4.61
N LEU A 164 13.24 16.34 5.04
CA LEU A 164 12.81 15.01 5.48
C LEU A 164 12.95 13.98 4.35
N MET A 165 12.40 14.27 3.17
CA MET A 165 12.46 13.39 1.99
C MET A 165 13.91 13.14 1.53
N GLN A 166 14.77 14.14 1.57
CA GLN A 166 16.19 14.02 1.23
C GLN A 166 16.93 13.13 2.22
N ASN A 167 16.69 13.31 3.52
CA ASN A 167 17.26 12.48 4.57
C ASN A 167 16.80 11.01 4.43
N PHE A 168 15.50 10.76 4.24
CA PHE A 168 14.95 9.41 4.10
C PHE A 168 15.38 8.72 2.79
N SER A 169 15.53 9.46 1.70
CA SER A 169 15.99 8.88 0.42
C SER A 169 17.50 8.60 0.41
N THR A 170 18.30 9.45 1.06
CA THR A 170 19.76 9.31 1.14
C THR A 170 20.19 8.28 2.18
N HIS A 171 19.45 8.22 3.30
CA HIS A 171 19.63 7.31 4.42
C HIS A 171 18.31 6.64 4.80
N PRO A 172 17.74 5.77 3.95
CA PRO A 172 16.50 5.08 4.31
C PRO A 172 16.74 4.14 5.50
N PRO A 173 15.69 3.73 6.23
CA PRO A 173 15.73 2.87 7.42
C PRO A 173 16.27 1.46 7.09
N CYS A 174 17.57 1.40 6.86
CA CYS A 174 18.33 0.21 6.49
C CYS A 174 18.72 -0.58 7.75
N PHE A 175 19.42 -1.70 7.58
CA PHE A 175 19.88 -2.55 8.69
C PHE A 175 20.83 -1.87 9.68
N MET A 176 21.41 -0.71 9.33
CA MET A 176 22.26 0.04 10.24
C MET A 176 21.49 0.39 11.53
N LYS A 177 21.85 -0.27 12.64
CA LYS A 177 21.12 -0.21 13.91
C LYS A 177 20.95 1.22 14.43
N SER A 178 21.98 2.06 14.30
CA SER A 178 21.94 3.47 14.71
C SER A 178 20.87 4.26 13.93
N LEU A 179 20.84 4.10 12.61
CA LEU A 179 19.83 4.75 11.75
C LEU A 179 18.42 4.24 12.01
N ARG A 180 18.26 2.93 12.19
CA ARG A 180 16.96 2.33 12.51
C ARG A 180 16.44 2.81 13.87
N ASN A 181 17.33 2.92 14.86
CA ASN A 181 17.00 3.49 16.17
C ASN A 181 16.67 4.98 16.07
N CYS A 182 17.41 5.74 15.25
CA CYS A 182 17.11 7.15 14.97
C CYS A 182 15.66 7.32 14.48
N TYR A 183 15.26 6.54 13.47
CA TYR A 183 13.89 6.62 12.94
C TYR A 183 12.82 6.06 13.87
N LYS A 184 13.12 5.00 14.64
CA LYS A 184 12.23 4.56 15.72
C LYS A 184 11.98 5.71 16.70
N ASN A 185 13.05 6.34 17.19
CA ASN A 185 12.96 7.45 18.14
C ASN A 185 12.24 8.66 17.54
N PHE A 186 12.55 9.04 16.30
CA PHE A 186 11.84 10.11 15.59
C PHE A 186 10.33 9.89 15.60
N LEU A 187 9.86 8.66 15.32
CA LEU A 187 8.42 8.35 15.25
C LEU A 187 7.74 8.26 16.62
N THR A 188 8.40 7.64 17.62
CA THR A 188 7.73 7.18 18.85
C THR A 188 8.15 7.87 20.13
N SER A 189 9.26 8.62 20.14
CA SER A 189 9.68 9.33 21.36
C SER A 189 8.92 10.65 21.52
N PRO A 190 8.76 11.15 22.77
CA PRO A 190 7.97 12.34 23.06
C PRO A 190 8.35 13.55 22.19
N MET A 191 7.33 14.32 21.79
CA MET A 191 7.51 15.66 21.23
C MET A 191 7.77 16.68 22.35
N SER A 192 8.28 17.86 21.98
CA SER A 192 8.45 18.96 22.94
C SER A 192 7.11 19.34 23.57
N LEU A 193 7.07 19.49 24.90
CA LEU A 193 5.86 19.85 25.63
C LEU A 193 5.48 21.32 25.46
N LYS A 194 6.43 22.19 25.09
CA LYS A 194 6.26 23.65 25.02
C LYS A 194 5.45 24.23 26.21
N GLU A 195 5.77 23.79 27.43
CA GLU A 195 5.04 24.13 28.68
C GLU A 195 4.91 25.64 28.94
N ASN A 196 5.83 26.42 28.36
CA ASN A 196 5.85 27.86 28.46
C ASN A 196 4.92 28.57 27.47
N THR A 197 4.10 27.86 26.68
CA THR A 197 3.22 28.43 25.64
C THR A 197 1.74 28.08 25.90
N PHE A 198 0.82 28.68 25.15
CA PHE A 198 -0.63 28.43 25.25
C PHE A 198 -1.09 27.20 24.43
N THR A 199 -0.26 26.15 24.38
CA THR A 199 -0.53 24.93 23.60
C THR A 199 -1.44 23.96 24.34
N ASN A 200 -2.28 23.22 23.60
CA ASN A 200 -3.09 22.13 24.15
C ASN A 200 -2.58 20.74 23.72
N ARG A 201 -1.32 20.63 23.30
CA ARG A 201 -0.74 19.40 22.73
C ARG A 201 -0.77 18.17 23.65
N THR A 202 -0.82 18.38 24.96
CA THR A 202 -0.91 17.30 25.96
C THR A 202 -2.23 16.52 25.85
N GLU A 203 -3.32 17.19 25.45
CA GLU A 203 -4.63 16.57 25.18
C GLU A 203 -4.57 15.59 24.01
N PHE A 204 -3.59 15.76 23.11
CA PHE A 204 -3.42 14.95 21.91
C PHE A 204 -2.28 13.92 22.05
N GLU A 205 -1.86 13.62 23.28
CA GLU A 205 -0.86 12.60 23.60
C GLU A 205 0.50 12.84 22.90
N CYS A 206 0.98 14.09 22.90
CA CYS A 206 2.31 14.44 22.36
C CYS A 206 3.47 13.66 22.99
N ASN A 207 3.28 13.13 24.20
CA ASN A 207 4.20 12.23 24.89
C ASN A 207 4.36 10.85 24.22
N LYS A 208 3.43 10.45 23.34
CA LYS A 208 3.49 9.20 22.57
C LYS A 208 4.16 9.36 21.19
N GLY A 209 4.71 10.54 20.92
CA GLY A 209 5.48 10.86 19.72
C GLY A 209 4.65 11.40 18.55
N ILE A 210 5.37 11.81 17.50
CA ILE A 210 4.83 12.55 16.34
C ILE A 210 3.62 11.84 15.73
N MET A 211 3.74 10.53 15.56
CA MET A 211 2.72 9.75 14.88
C MET A 211 1.38 9.80 15.63
N LYS A 212 1.42 9.59 16.94
CA LYS A 212 0.21 9.57 17.76
C LYS A 212 -0.40 10.96 17.90
N TYR A 213 0.44 11.97 18.11
CA TYR A 213 0.04 13.36 18.15
C TYR A 213 -0.71 13.79 16.89
N CYS A 214 -0.10 13.58 15.71
CA CYS A 214 -0.69 14.01 14.44
C CYS A 214 -2.00 13.27 14.14
N MET A 215 -2.12 11.98 14.49
CA MET A 215 -3.38 11.23 14.33
C MET A 215 -4.49 11.77 15.21
N ASN A 216 -4.21 11.92 16.51
CA ASN A 216 -5.19 12.42 17.47
C ASN A 216 -5.63 13.84 17.09
N ARG A 217 -4.68 14.68 16.68
CA ARG A 217 -4.99 16.05 16.28
C ARG A 217 -5.79 16.09 15.00
N LEU A 218 -5.44 15.31 13.98
CA LEU A 218 -6.21 15.25 12.74
C LEU A 218 -7.63 14.72 12.99
N GLU A 219 -7.78 13.67 13.80
CA GLU A 219 -9.12 13.14 14.16
C GLU A 219 -9.99 14.23 14.82
N HIS A 220 -9.40 15.05 15.69
CA HIS A 220 -10.08 16.22 16.26
C HIS A 220 -10.40 17.27 15.20
N GLU A 221 -9.47 17.63 14.30
CA GLU A 221 -9.78 18.60 13.24
C GLU A 221 -10.90 18.12 12.31
N LEU A 222 -11.11 16.81 12.15
CA LEU A 222 -12.25 16.23 11.40
C LEU A 222 -13.55 16.21 12.20
N SER A 223 -13.50 16.33 13.53
CA SER A 223 -14.67 16.23 14.40
C SER A 223 -15.55 17.48 14.30
N PHE A 224 -16.76 17.35 14.83
CA PHE A 224 -17.70 18.45 14.97
C PHE A 224 -17.16 19.60 15.83
N ASP A 225 -16.38 19.26 16.86
CA ASP A 225 -15.91 20.19 17.90
C ASP A 225 -14.77 21.11 17.44
N SER A 226 -14.15 20.82 16.30
CA SER A 226 -13.10 21.67 15.74
C SER A 226 -13.67 23.01 15.26
N THR A 227 -12.94 24.10 15.49
CA THR A 227 -13.32 25.47 15.07
C THR A 227 -12.47 25.94 13.89
N ASP A 228 -13.04 26.75 12.97
CA ASP A 228 -12.33 27.20 11.76
C ASP A 228 -11.24 28.23 12.04
N GLY A 229 -11.41 29.06 13.08
CA GLY A 229 -10.46 30.08 13.48
C GLY A 229 -9.29 29.54 14.31
N PRO A 230 -8.43 30.45 14.79
CA PRO A 230 -7.48 30.17 15.85
C PRO A 230 -8.17 29.58 17.09
N LEU A 231 -7.49 28.68 17.78
CA LEU A 231 -7.97 28.07 19.03
C LEU A 231 -7.61 28.89 20.27
N VAL A 232 -6.70 29.84 20.11
CA VAL A 232 -6.24 30.75 21.15
C VAL A 232 -6.40 32.18 20.62
N ASP A 233 -6.98 33.06 21.43
CA ASP A 233 -6.98 34.49 21.12
C ASP A 233 -5.67 35.13 21.61
N LYS A 234 -4.90 35.73 20.69
CA LYS A 234 -3.66 36.44 21.03
C LYS A 234 -3.94 37.64 21.92
N ASP A 235 -4.97 38.43 21.62
CA ASP A 235 -5.19 39.74 22.23
C ASP A 235 -5.64 39.64 23.69
N GLU A 236 -6.31 38.55 24.04
CA GLU A 236 -6.69 38.20 25.42
C GLU A 236 -5.48 37.86 26.29
N HIS A 237 -4.44 37.26 25.71
CA HIS A 237 -3.31 36.69 26.45
C HIS A 237 -2.06 37.58 26.49
N ILE A 238 -1.99 38.62 25.66
CA ILE A 238 -0.86 39.57 25.67
C ILE A 238 -1.02 40.57 26.84
N PRO A 239 -0.11 40.59 27.83
CA PRO A 239 -0.14 41.60 28.88
C PRO A 239 -0.06 43.02 28.32
N GLN A 240 -0.80 43.98 28.87
CA GLN A 240 -0.84 45.35 28.35
C GLN A 240 0.56 45.98 28.24
N GLU A 241 1.43 45.73 29.21
CA GLU A 241 2.82 46.21 29.25
C GLU A 241 3.69 45.67 28.09
N MET A 242 3.30 44.54 27.48
CA MET A 242 4.01 43.87 26.40
C MET A 242 3.48 44.23 25.01
N LYS A 243 2.40 45.02 24.89
CA LYS A 243 1.78 45.31 23.58
C LYS A 243 2.61 46.23 22.68
N GLN A 244 3.47 47.08 23.24
CA GLN A 244 4.19 48.13 22.49
C GLN A 244 5.70 48.18 22.74
N SER A 245 6.34 47.07 23.17
CA SER A 245 7.79 47.03 23.42
C SER A 245 8.50 45.97 22.59
N LEU A 246 9.80 46.19 22.29
CA LEU A 246 10.65 45.18 21.63
C LEU A 246 10.75 43.88 22.45
N ARG A 247 10.80 44.01 23.79
CA ARG A 247 10.73 42.86 24.71
C ARG A 247 9.39 42.13 24.58
N GLY A 248 8.31 42.89 24.43
CA GLY A 248 6.98 42.37 24.17
C GLY A 248 6.88 41.62 22.85
N LEU A 249 7.53 42.10 21.78
CA LEU A 249 7.60 41.40 20.49
C LEU A 249 8.32 40.06 20.63
N HIS A 250 9.50 40.03 21.28
CA HIS A 250 10.22 38.77 21.51
C HIS A 250 9.41 37.78 22.35
N TRP A 251 8.74 38.27 23.41
CA TRP A 251 7.85 37.46 24.23
C TRP A 251 6.67 36.91 23.42
N GLN A 252 6.06 37.73 22.57
CA GLN A 252 4.95 37.28 21.72
C GLN A 252 5.39 36.17 20.76
N ILE A 253 6.55 36.31 20.13
CA ILE A 253 7.11 35.27 19.25
C ILE A 253 7.30 33.96 20.02
N GLU A 254 7.95 34.01 21.19
CA GLU A 254 8.19 32.83 22.03
C GLU A 254 6.89 32.12 22.47
N LYS A 255 5.82 32.88 22.73
CA LYS A 255 4.56 32.34 23.29
C LYS A 255 3.53 31.94 22.25
N PHE A 256 3.54 32.59 21.10
CA PHE A 256 2.46 32.53 20.11
C PHE A 256 2.88 32.00 18.74
N GLU A 257 4.14 31.65 18.50
CA GLU A 257 4.48 30.82 17.34
C GLU A 257 4.15 29.35 17.60
N ILE A 258 2.84 29.06 17.68
CA ILE A 258 2.27 27.76 18.02
C ILE A 258 1.15 27.34 17.07
N PHE A 259 1.01 26.03 16.87
CA PHE A 259 0.01 25.41 15.99
C PHE A 259 -1.44 25.86 16.27
N GLU A 260 -1.77 26.14 17.53
CA GLU A 260 -3.11 26.52 17.98
C GLU A 260 -3.58 27.87 17.42
N LEU A 261 -2.66 28.73 16.98
CA LEU A 261 -3.00 30.03 16.41
C LEU A 261 -3.31 30.02 14.92
N LEU A 262 -3.04 28.89 14.27
CA LEU A 262 -3.36 28.70 12.87
C LEU A 262 -4.85 28.48 12.70
N ASN A 263 -5.41 28.89 11.57
CA ASN A 263 -6.77 28.52 11.19
C ASN A 263 -6.86 27.00 10.92
N ARG A 264 -8.07 26.44 10.94
CA ARG A 264 -8.29 25.01 10.77
C ARG A 264 -7.76 24.46 9.46
N GLN A 265 -7.87 25.23 8.38
CA GLN A 265 -7.39 24.83 7.06
C GLN A 265 -5.87 24.58 7.10
N GLU A 266 -5.11 25.54 7.61
CA GLU A 266 -3.66 25.45 7.77
C GLU A 266 -3.26 24.35 8.77
N ARG A 267 -4.01 24.19 9.86
CA ARG A 267 -3.79 23.09 10.82
C ARG A 267 -3.87 21.73 10.13
N ILE A 268 -4.92 21.51 9.33
CA ILE A 268 -5.11 20.28 8.55
C ILE A 268 -3.97 20.11 7.54
N GLU A 269 -3.68 21.13 6.74
CA GLU A 269 -2.65 21.07 5.68
C GLU A 269 -1.26 20.75 6.24
N ARG A 270 -0.88 21.36 7.37
CA ARG A 270 0.40 21.08 8.04
C ARG A 270 0.46 19.66 8.62
N LEU A 271 -0.64 19.17 9.20
CA LEU A 271 -0.71 17.77 9.64
C LEU A 271 -0.51 16.82 8.45
N PHE A 272 -1.12 17.11 7.30
CA PHE A 272 -0.92 16.32 6.08
C PHE A 272 0.52 16.37 5.58
N ALA A 273 1.17 17.53 5.64
CA ALA A 273 2.56 17.69 5.25
C ALA A 273 3.50 16.80 6.07
N VAL A 274 3.26 16.69 7.39
CA VAL A 274 4.00 15.79 8.29
C VAL A 274 3.68 14.32 7.99
N LEU A 275 2.39 13.97 7.86
CA LEU A 275 1.96 12.60 7.61
C LEU A 275 2.50 12.04 6.29
N GLU A 276 2.54 12.84 5.22
CA GLU A 276 3.11 12.43 3.93
C GLU A 276 4.58 12.00 4.06
N ALA A 277 5.40 12.80 4.75
CA ALA A 277 6.81 12.49 4.97
C ALA A 277 6.99 11.23 5.83
N VAL A 278 6.18 11.07 6.87
CA VAL A 278 6.20 9.87 7.74
C VAL A 278 5.79 8.62 6.96
N ILE A 279 4.75 8.67 6.14
CA ILE A 279 4.31 7.52 5.35
C ILE A 279 5.37 7.10 4.35
N GLU A 280 6.07 8.03 3.71
CA GLU A 280 7.19 7.72 2.82
C GLU A 280 8.32 6.97 3.55
N LEU A 281 8.69 7.40 4.76
CA LEU A 281 9.65 6.70 5.62
C LEU A 281 9.19 5.26 5.92
N LEU A 282 7.92 5.08 6.28
CA LEU A 282 7.35 3.76 6.61
C LEU A 282 7.29 2.83 5.39
N GLN A 283 6.96 3.37 4.21
CA GLN A 283 6.96 2.64 2.95
C GLN A 283 8.38 2.19 2.56
N PHE A 284 9.38 3.06 2.71
CA PHE A 284 10.79 2.71 2.45
C PHE A 284 11.29 1.64 3.40
N ASP A 285 10.98 1.72 4.70
CA ASP A 285 11.31 0.67 5.67
C ASP A 285 10.70 -0.67 5.27
N LEU A 286 9.40 -0.69 4.99
CA LEU A 286 8.70 -1.94 4.68
C LEU A 286 9.25 -2.59 3.40
N ALA A 287 9.60 -1.77 2.40
CA ALA A 287 10.21 -2.25 1.15
C ALA A 287 11.59 -2.87 1.37
N ILE A 288 12.47 -2.19 2.11
CA ILE A 288 13.82 -2.69 2.46
C ILE A 288 13.73 -3.92 3.34
N TRP A 289 12.78 -3.93 4.27
CA TRP A 289 12.55 -5.06 5.16
C TRP A 289 12.14 -6.30 4.35
N HIS A 290 11.14 -6.17 3.48
CA HIS A 290 10.65 -7.27 2.67
C HIS A 290 11.67 -7.76 1.63
N SER A 291 12.54 -6.89 1.11
CA SER A 291 13.59 -7.32 0.19
C SER A 291 14.70 -8.14 0.86
N ARG A 292 14.77 -8.11 2.21
CA ARG A 292 15.85 -8.75 2.98
C ARG A 292 15.39 -10.01 3.70
N TYR A 293 14.22 -9.93 4.34
CA TYR A 293 13.62 -11.08 4.98
C TYR A 293 12.69 -11.72 3.95
N THR A 294 13.03 -12.91 3.47
CA THR A 294 12.19 -13.66 2.51
C THR A 294 11.59 -14.91 3.12
N ASN A 295 12.12 -15.38 4.26
CA ASN A 295 11.72 -16.60 4.96
C ASN A 295 11.38 -16.27 6.41
N ASN A 296 10.53 -17.07 7.06
CA ASN A 296 10.16 -16.90 8.48
C ASN A 296 9.65 -15.49 8.83
N LEU A 297 8.92 -14.87 7.90
CA LEU A 297 8.45 -13.48 7.99
C LEU A 297 7.69 -13.20 9.29
N GLY A 298 6.76 -14.09 9.67
CA GLY A 298 6.01 -14.03 10.93
C GLY A 298 6.91 -13.99 12.18
N CYS A 299 7.99 -14.77 12.22
CA CYS A 299 8.95 -14.75 13.32
C CYS A 299 9.71 -13.41 13.38
N HIS A 300 10.12 -12.88 12.22
CA HIS A 300 10.86 -11.62 12.16
C HIS A 300 10.02 -10.41 12.60
N ILE A 301 8.76 -10.33 12.13
CA ILE A 301 7.85 -9.24 12.52
C ILE A 301 7.41 -9.34 13.98
N MET A 302 7.32 -10.55 14.55
CA MET A 302 6.91 -10.72 15.94
C MET A 302 8.07 -10.55 16.93
N ARG A 303 9.28 -11.03 16.61
CA ARG A 303 10.31 -11.26 17.64
C ARG A 303 11.64 -10.53 17.44
N SER A 304 12.15 -10.37 16.22
CA SER A 304 13.56 -9.99 16.02
C SER A 304 13.79 -8.67 15.29
N HIS A 305 13.02 -8.36 14.23
CA HIS A 305 13.34 -7.26 13.33
C HIS A 305 12.12 -6.43 12.92
N LYS A 306 11.20 -6.12 13.84
CA LYS A 306 9.94 -5.39 13.54
C LYS A 306 10.13 -4.18 12.60
N PRO A 307 9.40 -4.06 11.47
CA PRO A 307 9.42 -2.85 10.66
C PRO A 307 8.88 -1.64 11.44
N LEU A 308 9.21 -0.42 11.02
CA LEU A 308 8.81 0.82 11.68
C LEU A 308 7.28 0.91 11.85
N MET A 309 6.52 0.49 10.84
CA MET A 309 5.05 0.47 10.90
C MET A 309 4.53 -0.42 12.05
N ALA A 310 5.21 -1.52 12.39
CA ALA A 310 4.79 -2.37 13.49
C ALA A 310 4.86 -1.64 14.85
N TYR A 311 5.82 -0.73 15.04
CA TYR A 311 5.88 0.10 16.26
C TYR A 311 4.75 1.14 16.31
N VAL A 312 4.28 1.63 15.16
CA VAL A 312 3.13 2.54 15.09
C VAL A 312 1.83 1.80 15.44
N LEU A 313 1.63 0.59 14.89
CA LEU A 313 0.39 -0.16 15.04
C LEU A 313 0.27 -0.88 16.39
N TRP A 314 1.38 -1.44 16.89
CA TRP A 314 1.38 -2.33 18.06
C TRP A 314 2.31 -1.87 19.19
N SER A 315 3.02 -0.75 19.01
CA SER A 315 4.06 -0.29 19.93
C SER A 315 5.12 -1.39 20.15
N ASP A 316 5.78 -1.42 21.31
CA ASP A 316 6.73 -2.48 21.64
C ASP A 316 6.05 -3.81 22.06
N ASN A 317 4.71 -3.86 22.11
CA ASN A 317 3.98 -5.02 22.60
C ASN A 317 3.93 -6.16 21.56
N VAL A 318 4.71 -7.21 21.80
CA VAL A 318 4.77 -8.40 20.95
C VAL A 318 3.43 -9.15 20.89
N LEU A 319 2.66 -9.18 21.99
CA LEU A 319 1.40 -9.92 22.09
C LEU A 319 0.31 -9.35 21.18
N TYR A 320 0.40 -8.06 20.84
CA TYR A 320 -0.54 -7.42 19.93
C TYR A 320 -0.15 -7.51 18.45
N THR A 321 1.01 -8.11 18.12
CA THR A 321 1.46 -8.23 16.73
C THR A 321 0.43 -8.99 15.88
N GLY A 322 -0.07 -8.35 14.82
CA GLY A 322 -1.13 -8.87 13.95
C GLY A 322 -2.56 -8.65 14.47
N ALA A 323 -2.77 -8.09 15.66
CA ALA A 323 -4.10 -7.72 16.15
C ALA A 323 -4.52 -6.33 15.65
N VAL A 324 -5.81 -6.11 15.44
CA VAL A 324 -6.35 -4.79 15.09
C VAL A 324 -6.53 -3.96 16.37
N THR A 325 -5.61 -3.02 16.60
CA THR A 325 -5.58 -2.16 17.79
C THR A 325 -6.40 -0.89 17.64
N ASN A 326 -6.51 -0.09 18.69
CA ASN A 326 -7.14 1.24 18.63
C ASN A 326 -6.44 2.17 17.63
N ASN A 327 -5.12 2.12 17.52
CA ASN A 327 -4.38 2.88 16.51
C ASN A 327 -4.78 2.45 15.10
N CYS A 328 -4.96 1.14 14.87
CA CYS A 328 -5.46 0.65 13.58
C CYS A 328 -6.85 1.21 13.29
N ARG A 329 -7.78 1.11 14.24
CA ARG A 329 -9.15 1.61 14.09
C ARG A 329 -9.21 3.12 13.87
N GLN A 330 -8.34 3.89 14.51
CA GLN A 330 -8.24 5.33 14.33
C GLN A 330 -7.87 5.68 12.88
N ILE A 331 -6.85 5.04 12.33
CA ILE A 331 -6.43 5.28 10.92
C ILE A 331 -7.55 4.90 9.95
N LEU A 332 -8.22 3.76 10.19
CA LEU A 332 -9.36 3.31 9.39
C LEU A 332 -10.54 4.30 9.44
N LYS A 333 -10.84 4.85 10.62
CA LYS A 333 -11.88 5.89 10.80
C LYS A 333 -11.53 7.17 10.05
N ILE A 334 -10.32 7.70 10.25
CA ILE A 334 -9.87 8.93 9.58
C ILE A 334 -9.96 8.78 8.06
N PHE A 335 -9.45 7.68 7.50
CA PHE A 335 -9.56 7.39 6.06
C PHE A 335 -11.02 7.37 5.58
N SER A 336 -11.90 6.68 6.30
CA SER A 336 -13.32 6.59 5.97
C SER A 336 -14.00 7.95 6.01
N TYR A 337 -13.72 8.76 7.04
CA TYR A 337 -14.31 10.07 7.24
C TYR A 337 -13.84 11.08 6.20
N MET A 338 -12.56 11.07 5.83
CA MET A 338 -12.07 11.95 4.78
C MET A 338 -12.76 11.70 3.43
N ILE A 339 -13.02 10.44 3.08
CA ILE A 339 -13.74 10.09 1.86
C ILE A 339 -15.21 10.48 1.97
N HIS A 340 -15.83 10.23 3.12
CA HIS A 340 -17.22 10.62 3.39
C HIS A 340 -17.41 12.14 3.27
N LEU A 341 -16.52 12.91 3.89
CA LEU A 341 -16.48 14.38 3.90
C LEU A 341 -15.91 14.98 2.61
N GLN A 342 -15.51 14.16 1.65
CA GLN A 342 -15.01 14.57 0.33
C GLN A 342 -13.80 15.50 0.39
N TYR A 343 -12.84 15.17 1.25
CA TYR A 343 -11.56 15.86 1.30
C TYR A 343 -10.80 15.75 -0.04
N PRO A 344 -9.87 16.67 -0.34
CA PRO A 344 -9.13 16.66 -1.59
C PRO A 344 -8.45 15.31 -1.89
N ASP A 345 -8.42 14.93 -3.17
CA ASP A 345 -7.84 13.66 -3.61
C ASP A 345 -6.38 13.49 -3.17
N SER A 346 -5.60 14.56 -3.07
CA SER A 346 -4.23 14.53 -2.56
C SER A 346 -4.15 14.04 -1.11
N MET A 347 -5.04 14.52 -0.24
CA MET A 347 -5.11 14.10 1.17
C MET A 347 -5.63 12.67 1.30
N VAL A 348 -6.66 12.31 0.54
CA VAL A 348 -7.17 10.92 0.49
C VAL A 348 -6.08 9.98 -0.01
N LYS A 349 -5.24 10.42 -0.96
CA LYS A 349 -4.11 9.64 -1.48
C LYS A 349 -3.11 9.32 -0.39
N THR A 350 -2.76 10.30 0.43
CA THR A 350 -1.85 10.13 1.56
C THR A 350 -2.36 9.04 2.51
N PHE A 351 -3.64 9.08 2.90
CA PHE A 351 -4.21 8.01 3.73
C PHE A 351 -4.37 6.66 3.01
N ALA A 352 -4.63 6.64 1.70
CA ALA A 352 -4.65 5.40 0.93
C ALA A 352 -3.26 4.72 0.88
N LEU A 353 -2.18 5.51 0.75
CA LEU A 353 -0.80 4.99 0.86
C LEU A 353 -0.52 4.43 2.25
N TRP A 354 -1.01 5.09 3.29
CA TRP A 354 -0.89 4.61 4.66
C TRP A 354 -1.65 3.31 4.88
N LEU A 355 -2.92 3.27 4.49
CA LEU A 355 -3.76 2.08 4.55
C LEU A 355 -3.10 0.91 3.83
N ASN A 356 -2.59 1.13 2.62
CA ASN A 356 -1.86 0.10 1.88
C ASN A 356 -0.64 -0.39 2.67
N THR A 357 0.16 0.51 3.24
CA THR A 357 1.35 0.16 4.05
C THR A 357 0.95 -0.66 5.29
N MET A 358 -0.17 -0.31 5.94
CA MET A 358 -0.73 -1.09 7.05
C MET A 358 -1.17 -2.48 6.58
N VAL A 359 -1.94 -2.58 5.50
CA VAL A 359 -2.41 -3.86 4.97
C VAL A 359 -1.24 -4.75 4.59
N GLN A 360 -0.19 -4.22 3.95
CA GLN A 360 1.01 -5.00 3.64
C GLN A 360 1.74 -5.46 4.91
N THR A 361 1.71 -4.66 5.98
CA THR A 361 2.25 -5.06 7.30
C THR A 361 1.45 -6.21 7.92
N PHE A 362 0.11 -6.18 7.83
CA PHE A 362 -0.75 -7.30 8.25
C PHE A 362 -0.56 -8.55 7.36
N TYR A 363 -0.39 -8.36 6.05
CA TYR A 363 -0.12 -9.45 5.11
C TYR A 363 1.17 -10.21 5.46
N ILE A 364 2.22 -9.49 5.86
CA ILE A 364 3.50 -10.10 6.28
C ILE A 364 3.33 -10.97 7.54
N CYS A 365 2.34 -10.69 8.39
CA CYS A 365 2.03 -11.52 9.55
C CYS A 365 1.40 -12.88 9.17
N GLU A 366 0.89 -13.04 7.96
CA GLU A 366 0.29 -14.30 7.52
C GLU A 366 1.31 -15.44 7.52
N GLN A 367 0.82 -16.64 7.84
CA GLN A 367 1.62 -17.85 7.70
C GLN A 367 1.89 -18.08 6.22
N ASN A 368 3.14 -18.33 5.87
CA ASN A 368 3.54 -18.57 4.48
C ASN A 368 3.17 -17.43 3.53
N SER A 369 3.30 -16.17 3.98
CA SER A 369 3.05 -14.98 3.17
C SER A 369 3.97 -14.88 1.94
N ASN A 370 5.09 -15.62 1.93
CA ASN A 370 6.01 -15.79 0.81
C ASN A 370 5.61 -16.91 -0.18
N MET A 371 4.34 -17.32 -0.18
CA MET A 371 3.77 -18.31 -1.09
C MET A 371 2.37 -17.87 -1.51
N ASP A 372 1.90 -18.40 -2.63
CA ASP A 372 0.52 -18.25 -3.12
C ASP A 372 -0.06 -16.81 -3.14
N TYR A 373 0.75 -15.82 -3.52
CA TYR A 373 0.33 -14.41 -3.52
C TYR A 373 -0.91 -14.16 -4.41
N PRO A 374 -1.92 -13.42 -3.91
CA PRO A 374 -2.10 -12.99 -2.51
C PRO A 374 -2.63 -14.14 -1.63
N ASN A 375 -1.84 -14.51 -0.62
CA ASN A 375 -2.23 -15.50 0.40
C ASN A 375 -2.80 -14.79 1.63
N THR A 376 -4.11 -14.60 1.64
CA THR A 376 -4.84 -13.94 2.74
C THR A 376 -5.36 -14.98 3.72
N GLY A 377 -5.13 -14.75 5.01
CA GLY A 377 -5.51 -15.67 6.08
C GLY A 377 -6.17 -14.96 7.25
N LYS A 378 -5.77 -15.33 8.46
CA LYS A 378 -6.39 -14.87 9.71
C LYS A 378 -6.25 -13.36 9.89
N TYR A 379 -5.07 -12.81 9.61
CA TYR A 379 -4.75 -11.42 9.95
C TYR A 379 -5.42 -10.43 9.00
N CYS A 380 -5.36 -10.69 7.69
CA CYS A 380 -6.04 -9.91 6.68
C CYS A 380 -7.57 -9.99 6.82
N THR A 381 -8.11 -11.18 7.13
CA THR A 381 -9.55 -11.34 7.37
C THR A 381 -10.00 -10.61 8.64
N GLY A 382 -9.21 -10.67 9.72
CA GLY A 382 -9.49 -9.90 10.94
C GLY A 382 -9.49 -8.39 10.69
N PHE A 383 -8.51 -7.90 9.93
CA PHE A 383 -8.43 -6.52 9.49
C PHE A 383 -9.66 -6.10 8.66
N ALA A 384 -10.02 -6.88 7.65
CA ALA A 384 -11.18 -6.62 6.78
C ALA A 384 -12.48 -6.53 7.57
N ASN A 385 -12.69 -7.45 8.53
CA ASN A 385 -13.86 -7.44 9.40
C ASN A 385 -13.95 -6.18 10.26
N ASP A 386 -12.85 -5.75 10.87
CA ASP A 386 -12.86 -4.55 11.70
C ASP A 386 -13.00 -3.27 10.89
N PHE A 387 -12.43 -3.23 9.68
CA PHE A 387 -12.66 -2.11 8.77
C PHE A 387 -14.11 -2.08 8.29
N TYR A 388 -14.68 -3.23 7.93
CA TYR A 388 -16.08 -3.29 7.53
C TYR A 388 -17.03 -2.78 8.63
N LYS A 389 -16.79 -3.13 9.90
CA LYS A 389 -17.57 -2.61 11.03
C LYS A 389 -17.58 -1.07 11.07
N ILE A 390 -16.46 -0.43 10.76
CA ILE A 390 -16.34 1.04 10.77
C ILE A 390 -17.18 1.65 9.64
N ILE A 391 -17.13 1.09 8.44
CA ILE A 391 -17.81 1.69 7.27
C ILE A 391 -19.28 1.28 7.15
N SER A 392 -19.68 0.18 7.77
CA SER A 392 -21.05 -0.38 7.65
C SER A 392 -22.16 0.55 8.15
N GLY A 393 -21.83 1.54 8.99
CA GLY A 393 -22.76 2.55 9.47
C GLY A 393 -22.83 3.81 8.60
N LEU A 394 -22.01 3.93 7.56
CA LEU A 394 -21.96 5.10 6.68
C LEU A 394 -23.02 5.02 5.57
N PRO A 395 -23.40 6.15 4.95
CA PRO A 395 -24.29 6.15 3.79
C PRO A 395 -23.74 5.29 2.65
N GLN A 396 -24.64 4.61 1.92
CA GLN A 396 -24.33 3.68 0.82
C GLN A 396 -23.32 4.26 -0.19
N GLN A 397 -23.53 5.51 -0.64
CA GLN A 397 -22.61 6.19 -1.56
C GLN A 397 -21.21 6.42 -0.97
N SER A 398 -21.10 6.60 0.34
CA SER A 398 -19.81 6.72 1.01
C SER A 398 -19.10 5.37 1.08
N ILE A 399 -19.82 4.28 1.32
CA ILE A 399 -19.25 2.92 1.28
C ILE A 399 -18.67 2.62 -0.11
N ILE A 400 -19.40 2.92 -1.19
CA ILE A 400 -18.91 2.77 -2.57
C ILE A 400 -17.60 3.54 -2.76
N ARG A 401 -17.60 4.85 -2.45
CA ARG A 401 -16.39 5.69 -2.60
C ARG A 401 -15.23 5.18 -1.76
N ILE A 402 -15.49 4.64 -0.57
CA ILE A 402 -14.44 4.04 0.26
C ILE A 402 -13.88 2.78 -0.42
N LEU A 403 -14.74 1.86 -0.86
CA LEU A 403 -14.32 0.63 -1.55
C LEU A 403 -13.46 0.94 -2.77
N GLU A 404 -13.85 1.90 -3.62
CA GLU A 404 -13.08 2.31 -4.80
C GLU A 404 -11.65 2.79 -4.48
N ARG A 405 -11.41 3.30 -3.26
CA ARG A 405 -10.13 3.89 -2.85
C ARG A 405 -9.25 2.96 -2.01
N ILE A 406 -9.75 1.77 -1.63
CA ILE A 406 -8.95 0.80 -0.84
C ILE A 406 -7.89 0.16 -1.72
N GLU A 407 -6.64 0.21 -1.27
CA GLU A 407 -5.53 -0.56 -1.81
C GLU A 407 -4.90 -1.38 -0.69
N PRO A 408 -4.37 -2.59 -0.96
CA PRO A 408 -4.33 -3.29 -2.25
C PRO A 408 -5.68 -3.92 -2.65
N THR A 409 -5.83 -4.30 -3.91
CA THR A 409 -7.07 -4.86 -4.47
C THR A 409 -7.56 -6.13 -3.77
N PHE A 410 -6.68 -6.99 -3.26
CA PHE A 410 -7.13 -8.15 -2.46
C PHE A 410 -7.87 -7.72 -1.19
N MET A 411 -7.50 -6.59 -0.56
CA MET A 411 -8.18 -6.09 0.63
C MET A 411 -9.51 -5.42 0.27
N ARG A 412 -9.55 -4.70 -0.86
CA ARG A 412 -10.80 -4.20 -1.44
C ARG A 412 -11.79 -5.33 -1.67
N HIS A 413 -11.33 -6.45 -2.25
CA HIS A 413 -12.13 -7.65 -2.44
C HIS A 413 -12.67 -8.22 -1.12
N LEU A 414 -11.80 -8.42 -0.11
CA LEU A 414 -12.23 -8.98 1.19
C LEU A 414 -13.32 -8.13 1.86
N ILE A 415 -13.15 -6.81 1.88
CA ILE A 415 -14.13 -5.89 2.50
C ILE A 415 -15.41 -5.81 1.65
N GLY A 416 -15.27 -5.82 0.32
CA GLY A 416 -16.39 -5.87 -0.61
C GLY A 416 -17.27 -7.12 -0.42
N ILE A 417 -16.66 -8.30 -0.24
CA ILE A 417 -17.38 -9.54 0.08
C ILE A 417 -18.18 -9.40 1.36
N LEU A 418 -17.57 -8.90 2.45
CA LEU A 418 -18.27 -8.71 3.73
C LEU A 418 -19.49 -7.79 3.59
N HIS A 419 -19.36 -6.75 2.76
CA HIS A 419 -20.47 -5.85 2.48
C HIS A 419 -21.57 -6.53 1.66
N ILE A 420 -21.20 -7.25 0.60
CA ILE A 420 -22.14 -7.98 -0.26
C ILE A 420 -22.89 -9.07 0.51
N GLN A 421 -22.20 -9.86 1.33
CA GLN A 421 -22.81 -10.85 2.21
C GLN A 421 -23.87 -10.22 3.13
N LYS A 422 -23.60 -9.01 3.64
CA LYS A 422 -24.54 -8.30 4.51
C LYS A 422 -25.75 -7.74 3.76
N ILE A 423 -25.58 -7.15 2.58
CA ILE A 423 -26.69 -6.55 1.82
C ILE A 423 -27.55 -7.61 1.11
N LEU A 424 -26.97 -8.73 0.68
CA LEU A 424 -27.68 -9.85 0.05
C LEU A 424 -28.14 -10.92 1.05
N SER A 425 -27.68 -10.86 2.30
CA SER A 425 -27.96 -11.87 3.35
C SER A 425 -27.56 -13.29 2.95
N ILE A 426 -26.35 -13.44 2.41
CA ILE A 426 -25.79 -14.71 1.93
C ILE A 426 -24.50 -15.09 2.67
N ASP A 427 -24.15 -16.38 2.67
CA ASP A 427 -22.93 -16.93 3.28
C ASP A 427 -21.89 -17.43 2.26
N GLU A 428 -22.03 -17.04 0.98
CA GLU A 428 -21.04 -17.35 -0.05
C GLU A 428 -19.90 -16.33 -0.02
N CYS A 429 -18.66 -16.80 -0.16
CA CYS A 429 -17.44 -15.97 -0.11
C CYS A 429 -16.83 -15.74 -1.50
N CYS A 430 -17.23 -16.51 -2.52
CA CYS A 430 -16.73 -16.39 -3.87
C CYS A 430 -17.58 -15.40 -4.69
N ILE A 431 -17.02 -14.22 -5.01
CA ILE A 431 -17.74 -13.17 -5.77
C ILE A 431 -18.31 -13.66 -7.10
N LEU A 432 -17.62 -14.55 -7.80
CA LEU A 432 -18.10 -15.12 -9.07
C LEU A 432 -19.35 -15.97 -8.86
N ARG A 433 -19.41 -16.77 -7.79
CA ARG A 433 -20.58 -17.59 -7.46
C ARG A 433 -21.75 -16.73 -6.99
N ILE A 434 -21.47 -15.71 -6.18
CA ILE A 434 -22.48 -14.70 -5.80
C ILE A 434 -23.09 -14.07 -7.04
N LEU A 435 -22.26 -13.64 -8.00
CA LEU A 435 -22.74 -12.98 -9.21
C LEU A 435 -23.50 -13.93 -10.13
N ILE A 436 -23.01 -15.18 -10.31
CA ILE A 436 -23.73 -16.21 -11.07
C ILE A 436 -25.12 -16.45 -10.47
N ASN A 437 -25.23 -16.60 -9.15
CA ASN A 437 -26.52 -16.80 -8.47
C ASN A 437 -27.41 -15.56 -8.56
N PHE A 438 -26.85 -14.37 -8.30
CA PHE A 438 -27.58 -13.10 -8.39
C PHE A 438 -28.22 -12.91 -9.76
N ILE A 439 -27.49 -13.25 -10.83
CA ILE A 439 -27.99 -13.10 -12.19
C ILE A 439 -28.89 -14.27 -12.59
N GLY A 440 -28.50 -15.52 -12.29
CA GLY A 440 -29.24 -16.72 -12.65
C GLY A 440 -30.63 -16.78 -12.01
N GLU A 441 -30.74 -16.39 -10.75
CA GLU A 441 -32.00 -16.33 -10.00
C GLU A 441 -32.77 -15.02 -10.20
N ARG A 442 -32.20 -14.07 -10.94
CA ARG A 442 -32.78 -12.75 -11.19
C ARG A 442 -33.10 -11.97 -9.91
N GLN A 443 -32.19 -12.01 -8.95
CA GLN A 443 -32.36 -11.37 -7.63
C GLN A 443 -32.52 -9.84 -7.75
N TRP A 444 -32.11 -9.21 -8.85
CA TRP A 444 -32.31 -7.77 -9.07
C TRP A 444 -33.78 -7.32 -9.02
N ASN A 445 -34.74 -8.22 -9.27
CA ASN A 445 -36.17 -7.89 -9.23
C ASN A 445 -36.68 -7.52 -7.83
N SER A 446 -35.95 -7.88 -6.76
CA SER A 446 -36.34 -7.55 -5.38
C SER A 446 -35.86 -6.18 -4.90
N TYR A 447 -35.20 -5.38 -5.76
CA TYR A 447 -34.58 -4.12 -5.36
C TYR A 447 -35.11 -2.92 -6.15
N THR A 448 -35.19 -1.78 -5.50
CA THR A 448 -35.66 -0.53 -6.11
C THR A 448 -34.70 -0.09 -7.22
N HIS A 449 -35.30 0.35 -8.33
CA HIS A 449 -34.55 0.86 -9.47
C HIS A 449 -34.34 2.36 -9.29
N ASP A 450 -33.09 2.77 -9.15
CA ASP A 450 -32.71 4.17 -9.12
C ASP A 450 -32.14 4.56 -10.50
N ASN A 451 -32.51 5.74 -11.01
CA ASN A 451 -32.04 6.26 -12.30
C ASN A 451 -30.58 6.78 -12.26
N THR A 452 -29.81 6.44 -11.24
CA THR A 452 -28.41 6.85 -11.09
C THR A 452 -27.50 6.01 -11.98
N GLU A 453 -26.71 6.68 -12.82
CA GLU A 453 -25.64 6.04 -13.60
C GLU A 453 -24.47 5.63 -12.70
N ILE A 454 -23.85 4.47 -13.00
CA ILE A 454 -22.65 4.00 -12.31
C ILE A 454 -21.45 4.81 -12.80
N ILE A 455 -21.02 5.75 -11.96
CA ILE A 455 -19.84 6.57 -12.19
C ILE A 455 -18.69 6.03 -11.35
N PHE A 456 -17.62 5.60 -12.01
CA PHE A 456 -16.40 5.17 -11.35
C PHE A 456 -15.47 6.32 -11.04
N SER A 457 -14.90 6.31 -9.85
CA SER A 457 -13.75 7.16 -9.53
C SER A 457 -12.57 6.85 -10.46
N LYS A 458 -11.85 7.89 -10.90
CA LYS A 458 -10.57 7.71 -11.61
C LYS A 458 -9.60 6.91 -10.74
N LYS A 459 -8.81 6.00 -11.33
CA LYS A 459 -7.76 5.26 -10.61
C LYS A 459 -6.84 6.24 -9.88
N MET A 460 -6.80 6.13 -8.55
CA MET A 460 -6.05 7.03 -7.67
C MET A 460 -4.53 6.90 -7.86
N PHE A 461 -4.07 5.70 -8.18
CA PHE A 461 -2.67 5.39 -8.41
C PHE A 461 -2.48 4.93 -9.86
N SER A 462 -1.62 5.64 -10.59
CA SER A 462 -1.09 5.16 -11.87
C SER A 462 0.09 4.23 -11.61
N LEU A 463 0.31 3.23 -12.50
CA LEU A 463 1.50 2.38 -12.50
C LEU A 463 2.77 3.23 -12.32
N PRO A 464 3.60 2.97 -11.29
CA PRO A 464 4.78 3.78 -11.01
C PRO A 464 5.78 3.78 -12.19
N LYS A 465 6.00 4.93 -12.84
CA LYS A 465 6.97 5.07 -13.95
C LYS A 465 8.41 5.17 -13.43
N THR A 466 9.36 4.40 -13.98
CA THR A 466 10.76 4.45 -13.54
C THR A 466 11.34 5.85 -13.70
N VAL A 467 11.84 6.42 -12.60
CA VAL A 467 12.36 7.79 -12.56
C VAL A 467 13.87 7.77 -12.80
N LYS A 468 14.32 8.28 -13.97
CA LYS A 468 15.75 8.31 -14.35
C LYS A 468 16.58 9.32 -13.54
N ARG A 469 16.02 10.47 -13.12
CA ARG A 469 16.70 11.50 -12.30
C ARG A 469 15.99 11.65 -10.95
N LYS A 470 16.31 10.75 -10.01
CA LYS A 470 15.62 10.67 -8.71
C LYS A 470 15.63 12.01 -7.95
N ILE A 471 16.79 12.67 -7.82
CA ILE A 471 16.90 13.94 -7.08
C ILE A 471 16.05 15.04 -7.72
N ASN A 472 16.19 15.30 -9.01
CA ASN A 472 15.38 16.33 -9.69
C ASN A 472 13.88 16.02 -9.66
N TYR A 473 13.53 14.73 -9.68
CA TYR A 473 12.15 14.31 -9.53
C TYR A 473 11.64 14.53 -8.11
N LEU A 474 12.42 14.23 -7.07
CA LEU A 474 12.06 14.50 -5.68
C LEU A 474 11.92 16.01 -5.44
N LEU A 475 12.86 16.82 -5.95
CA LEU A 475 12.79 18.29 -5.94
C LEU A 475 11.60 18.86 -6.74
N LYS A 476 11.16 18.16 -7.79
CA LYS A 476 9.95 18.53 -8.53
C LYS A 476 8.68 18.05 -7.83
N LYS A 477 8.74 16.86 -7.21
CA LYS A 477 7.67 16.26 -6.42
C LYS A 477 7.35 17.16 -5.26
N SER A 478 8.33 17.65 -4.49
CA SER A 478 8.11 18.61 -3.40
C SER A 478 7.44 19.91 -3.87
N LYS A 479 7.79 20.42 -5.05
CA LYS A 479 7.10 21.58 -5.66
C LYS A 479 5.65 21.30 -6.08
N THR A 480 5.27 20.03 -6.17
CA THR A 480 3.91 19.55 -6.52
C THR A 480 3.21 18.84 -5.35
N SER A 481 3.90 18.57 -4.25
CA SER A 481 3.40 18.02 -3.00
C SER A 481 2.59 19.14 -2.38
N PHE A 482 1.28 19.13 -2.66
CA PHE A 482 0.39 20.25 -2.40
C PHE A 482 0.87 21.55 -3.03
N PRO A 483 0.42 21.89 -4.26
CA PRO A 483 0.13 23.29 -4.44
C PRO A 483 -0.86 23.65 -3.32
N LEU A 484 -0.43 24.43 -2.31
CA LEU A 484 -1.34 25.41 -1.74
C LEU A 484 -1.80 26.22 -2.94
N GLU A 485 -2.87 25.75 -3.59
CA GLU A 485 -3.53 26.46 -4.66
C GLU A 485 -4.00 27.78 -4.06
N SER A 486 -3.79 28.83 -4.83
CA SER A 486 -4.16 30.20 -4.54
C SER A 486 -5.52 30.32 -3.84
N THR A 487 -5.53 30.93 -2.65
CA THR A 487 -6.49 31.93 -2.11
C THR A 487 -8.00 31.76 -2.30
N GLU A 488 -8.51 30.66 -2.84
CA GLU A 488 -9.91 30.28 -2.71
C GLU A 488 -10.05 29.53 -1.40
N SER A 489 -10.84 30.08 -0.47
CA SER A 489 -11.08 29.49 0.84
C SER A 489 -11.72 28.10 0.68
N ARG A 490 -10.89 27.05 0.67
CA ARG A 490 -11.38 25.67 0.70
C ARG A 490 -11.87 25.38 2.11
N THR A 491 -13.18 25.43 2.29
CA THR A 491 -13.81 25.01 3.54
C THR A 491 -13.78 23.49 3.63
N TYR A 492 -12.96 22.96 4.53
CA TYR A 492 -12.98 21.53 4.85
C TYR A 492 -14.23 21.19 5.67
N SER A 493 -14.99 20.19 5.26
CA SER A 493 -16.20 19.78 6.00
C SER A 493 -15.85 19.12 7.35
N ARG A 494 -16.79 19.08 8.30
CA ARG A 494 -16.67 18.37 9.58
C ARG A 494 -17.67 17.23 9.65
N MET A 495 -17.38 16.25 10.50
CA MET A 495 -18.36 15.24 10.85
C MET A 495 -19.56 15.89 11.54
N GLU A 496 -20.77 15.53 11.10
CA GLU A 496 -21.99 15.92 11.80
C GLU A 496 -22.16 15.06 13.08
N PRO A 497 -22.65 15.63 14.18
CA PRO A 497 -22.77 14.94 15.46
C PRO A 497 -23.82 13.81 15.40
N ASP A 498 -24.81 13.97 14.52
CA ASP A 498 -25.85 12.99 14.24
C ASP A 498 -25.79 12.59 12.75
N ILE A 499 -24.90 11.66 12.38
CA ILE A 499 -25.18 10.85 11.20
C ILE A 499 -26.42 10.04 11.56
N LYS A 500 -27.61 10.57 11.27
CA LYS A 500 -28.83 9.77 11.30
C LYS A 500 -28.58 8.64 10.32
N ILE A 501 -28.30 7.46 10.88
CA ILE A 501 -28.19 6.21 10.13
C ILE A 501 -29.58 5.93 9.61
N ILE A 502 -29.95 6.60 8.53
CA ILE A 502 -31.13 6.23 7.76
C ILE A 502 -30.73 4.87 7.19
N LYS A 503 -31.28 3.80 7.79
CA LYS A 503 -31.25 2.46 7.21
C LYS A 503 -32.07 2.50 5.93
N SER A 504 -31.52 3.13 4.91
CA SER A 504 -31.99 3.02 3.55
C SER A 504 -31.80 1.57 3.14
N GLU A 505 -32.86 0.96 2.61
CA GLU A 505 -32.71 -0.30 1.89
C GLU A 505 -31.69 -0.10 0.76
N ALA A 506 -30.92 -1.15 0.46
CA ALA A 506 -29.93 -1.12 -0.61
C ALA A 506 -30.65 -1.06 -1.96
N SER A 507 -30.42 0.00 -2.73
CA SER A 507 -30.96 0.07 -4.08
C SER A 507 -30.22 -0.87 -5.03
N LEU A 508 -30.83 -1.16 -6.18
CA LEU A 508 -30.20 -1.99 -7.20
C LEU A 508 -28.87 -1.39 -7.67
N TYR A 509 -28.81 -0.05 -7.76
CA TYR A 509 -27.59 0.67 -8.09
C TYR A 509 -26.45 0.35 -7.12
N HIS A 510 -26.71 0.48 -5.82
CA HIS A 510 -25.70 0.24 -4.78
C HIS A 510 -25.17 -1.19 -4.84
N ILE A 511 -26.07 -2.17 -5.00
CA ILE A 511 -25.73 -3.59 -5.09
C ILE A 511 -24.86 -3.88 -6.31
N VAL A 512 -25.29 -3.42 -7.50
CA VAL A 512 -24.56 -3.67 -8.75
C VAL A 512 -23.18 -3.02 -8.72
N HIS A 513 -23.08 -1.80 -8.20
CA HIS A 513 -21.80 -1.09 -8.08
C HIS A 513 -20.86 -1.84 -7.12
N CYS A 514 -21.34 -2.30 -5.96
CA CYS A 514 -20.54 -3.06 -5.01
C CYS A 514 -20.08 -4.41 -5.58
N LEU A 515 -20.97 -5.13 -6.29
CA LEU A 515 -20.64 -6.38 -6.99
C LEU A 515 -19.53 -6.15 -8.02
N TYR A 516 -19.63 -5.08 -8.82
CA TYR A 516 -18.63 -4.74 -9.82
C TYR A 516 -17.27 -4.39 -9.20
N ILE A 517 -17.21 -3.46 -8.24
CA ILE A 517 -15.96 -3.07 -7.58
C ILE A 517 -15.28 -4.29 -6.94
N THR A 518 -16.06 -5.16 -6.30
CA THR A 518 -15.55 -6.35 -5.62
C THR A 518 -15.03 -7.40 -6.61
N LEU A 519 -15.69 -7.54 -7.76
CA LEU A 519 -15.27 -8.45 -8.82
C LEU A 519 -14.01 -7.94 -9.53
N ASP A 520 -13.97 -6.66 -9.92
CA ASP A 520 -12.80 -6.03 -10.50
C ASP A 520 -11.57 -6.20 -9.59
N ALA A 521 -11.75 -5.91 -8.29
CA ALA A 521 -10.71 -6.12 -7.28
C ALA A 521 -10.27 -7.59 -7.15
N TYR A 522 -11.20 -8.54 -7.28
CA TYR A 522 -10.88 -9.97 -7.22
C TYR A 522 -10.05 -10.43 -8.41
N LEU A 523 -10.42 -10.00 -9.62
CA LEU A 523 -9.72 -10.35 -10.84
C LEU A 523 -8.34 -9.70 -10.91
N ASP A 524 -8.23 -8.44 -10.50
CA ASP A 524 -6.95 -7.70 -10.40
C ASP A 524 -6.03 -8.31 -9.33
N ALA A 525 -6.57 -8.67 -8.16
CA ALA A 525 -5.78 -9.28 -7.09
C ALA A 525 -5.09 -10.59 -7.48
N TYR A 526 -5.68 -11.34 -8.43
CA TYR A 526 -5.09 -12.57 -8.98
C TYR A 526 -4.46 -12.36 -10.37
N ASP A 527 -4.40 -11.14 -10.88
CA ASP A 527 -3.85 -10.79 -12.21
C ASP A 527 -4.24 -11.81 -13.30
N ILE A 528 -5.54 -12.11 -13.37
CA ILE A 528 -6.09 -13.17 -14.24
C ILE A 528 -5.74 -12.92 -15.70
N GLN A 529 -5.74 -11.64 -16.10
CA GLN A 529 -5.35 -11.21 -17.44
C GLN A 529 -3.90 -11.61 -17.75
N SER A 530 -2.93 -11.26 -16.89
CA SER A 530 -1.54 -11.63 -17.15
C SER A 530 -1.31 -13.14 -17.15
N VAL A 531 -2.07 -13.91 -16.35
CA VAL A 531 -2.00 -15.37 -16.38
C VAL A 531 -2.45 -15.90 -17.75
N GLN A 532 -3.54 -15.38 -18.30
CA GLN A 532 -4.02 -15.78 -19.63
C GLN A 532 -3.07 -15.36 -20.75
N GLU A 533 -2.53 -14.15 -20.70
CA GLU A 533 -1.52 -13.65 -21.66
C GLU A 533 -0.25 -14.51 -21.61
N THR A 534 0.28 -14.77 -20.42
CA THR A 534 1.47 -15.61 -20.22
C THR A 534 1.22 -17.04 -20.68
N TRP A 535 0.04 -17.60 -20.38
CA TRP A 535 -0.33 -18.94 -20.83
C TRP A 535 -0.46 -19.03 -22.35
N SER A 536 -1.04 -18.02 -22.98
CA SER A 536 -1.17 -17.93 -24.44
C SER A 536 0.19 -17.84 -25.10
N ASN A 537 1.08 -16.97 -24.61
CA ASN A 537 2.46 -16.83 -25.08
C ASN A 537 3.24 -18.16 -24.98
N LEU A 538 3.15 -18.86 -23.84
CA LEU A 538 3.80 -20.16 -23.67
C LEU A 538 3.23 -21.22 -24.63
N ASN A 539 1.93 -21.17 -24.94
CA ASN A 539 1.30 -22.11 -25.88
C ASN A 539 1.62 -21.78 -27.34
N GLU A 540 1.79 -20.51 -27.71
CA GLU A 540 2.26 -20.11 -29.04
C GLU A 540 3.69 -20.57 -29.28
N GLN A 541 4.56 -20.45 -28.27
CA GLN A 541 5.92 -20.98 -28.30
C GLN A 541 5.96 -22.51 -28.49
N LEU A 542 4.97 -23.25 -27.96
CA LEU A 542 4.84 -24.69 -28.21
C LEU A 542 4.48 -25.04 -29.67
N MET A 543 3.79 -24.15 -30.38
CA MET A 543 3.36 -24.38 -31.77
C MET A 543 4.47 -24.03 -32.77
N ASN A 544 5.39 -23.14 -32.39
CA ASN A 544 6.55 -22.75 -33.18
C ASN A 544 7.74 -23.69 -32.92
N GLU A 545 7.60 -24.99 -33.25
CA GLU A 545 8.64 -26.02 -33.14
C GLU A 545 9.87 -25.70 -34.03
N SER A 546 10.79 -24.82 -33.60
CA SER A 546 12.14 -24.68 -34.19
C SER A 546 13.21 -24.04 -33.30
N GLN A 547 12.86 -23.63 -32.08
CA GLN A 547 13.84 -23.24 -31.09
C GLN A 547 13.53 -23.97 -29.79
N VAL A 548 14.33 -25.00 -29.49
CA VAL A 548 14.58 -25.40 -28.10
C VAL A 548 15.39 -24.27 -27.46
N ILE A 549 14.68 -23.16 -27.29
CA ILE A 549 14.84 -22.15 -26.28
C ILE A 549 14.81 -22.80 -24.89
N GLU A 550 15.87 -23.44 -24.39
CA GLU A 550 16.18 -23.36 -22.95
C GLU A 550 16.44 -21.88 -22.55
N THR A 551 15.64 -20.93 -23.04
CA THR A 551 15.78 -19.50 -22.79
C THR A 551 15.19 -19.24 -21.44
N ASP A 552 16.06 -18.95 -20.48
CA ASP A 552 15.89 -18.05 -19.33
C ASP A 552 14.71 -18.20 -18.37
N THR A 553 13.55 -18.75 -18.74
CA THR A 553 12.41 -18.93 -17.83
C THR A 553 12.66 -20.01 -16.78
N GLY A 554 13.44 -21.04 -17.13
CA GLY A 554 13.95 -22.01 -16.16
C GLY A 554 15.03 -21.42 -15.24
N SER A 555 15.79 -20.42 -15.72
CA SER A 555 16.81 -19.72 -14.92
C SER A 555 16.19 -18.72 -13.93
N ILE A 556 15.07 -18.07 -14.31
CA ILE A 556 14.30 -17.15 -13.44
C ILE A 556 13.69 -17.89 -12.23
N LEU A 557 13.16 -19.09 -12.41
CA LEU A 557 12.61 -19.90 -11.31
C LEU A 557 13.71 -20.58 -10.47
N THR A 558 14.83 -20.97 -11.06
CA THR A 558 15.97 -21.59 -10.33
C THR A 558 16.85 -20.58 -9.61
N ALA A 559 16.82 -19.30 -9.99
CA ALA A 559 17.62 -18.26 -9.34
C ALA A 559 17.17 -17.95 -7.89
N HIS A 560 15.89 -18.18 -7.53
CA HIS A 560 15.36 -17.73 -6.24
C HIS A 560 14.44 -18.76 -5.56
N SER A 561 15.06 -19.68 -4.80
CA SER A 561 14.49 -20.87 -4.14
C SER A 561 13.46 -20.65 -3.01
N ASN A 562 13.02 -19.43 -2.75
CA ASN A 562 12.28 -19.08 -1.51
C ASN A 562 10.79 -18.78 -1.71
N TYR A 563 10.30 -18.74 -2.96
CA TYR A 563 8.89 -18.57 -3.28
C TYR A 563 8.34 -19.86 -3.87
N SER A 564 7.15 -20.26 -3.46
CA SER A 564 6.51 -21.44 -4.05
C SER A 564 5.02 -21.24 -4.23
N VAL A 565 4.46 -21.98 -5.20
CA VAL A 565 3.04 -22.01 -5.51
C VAL A 565 2.52 -23.41 -5.25
N THR A 566 1.38 -23.49 -4.58
CA THR A 566 0.76 -24.76 -4.22
C THR A 566 -0.28 -25.17 -5.25
N GLU A 567 -0.63 -26.47 -5.24
CA GLU A 567 -1.71 -26.99 -6.08
C GLU A 567 -3.06 -26.31 -5.76
N THR A 568 -3.23 -25.79 -4.54
CA THR A 568 -4.46 -25.10 -4.13
C THR A 568 -4.66 -23.79 -4.90
N LEU A 569 -3.59 -23.01 -5.09
CA LEU A 569 -3.63 -21.79 -5.89
C LEU A 569 -3.89 -22.10 -7.37
N ILE A 570 -3.25 -23.14 -7.92
CA ILE A 570 -3.50 -23.58 -9.30
C ILE A 570 -4.97 -23.99 -9.50
N LYS A 571 -5.54 -24.75 -8.55
CA LYS A 571 -6.97 -25.10 -8.56
C LYS A 571 -7.86 -23.86 -8.49
N LYS A 572 -7.47 -22.84 -7.70
CA LYS A 572 -8.16 -21.56 -7.62
C LYS A 572 -8.20 -20.84 -8.97
N TYR A 573 -7.07 -20.69 -9.66
CA TYR A 573 -7.04 -20.10 -11.01
C TYR A 573 -7.94 -20.84 -12.00
N ARG A 574 -7.92 -22.18 -12.00
CA ARG A 574 -8.83 -22.97 -12.85
C ARG A 574 -10.29 -22.72 -12.53
N HIS A 575 -10.63 -22.65 -11.24
CA HIS A 575 -12.00 -22.36 -10.81
C HIS A 575 -12.45 -20.96 -11.23
N ILE A 576 -11.57 -19.96 -11.11
CA ILE A 576 -11.83 -18.58 -11.55
C ILE A 576 -12.14 -18.57 -13.05
N LEU A 577 -11.25 -19.11 -13.89
CA LEU A 577 -11.45 -19.16 -15.34
C LEU A 577 -12.71 -19.92 -15.75
N LYS A 578 -13.02 -21.04 -15.08
CA LYS A 578 -14.27 -21.78 -15.32
C LYS A 578 -15.51 -20.95 -14.99
N SER A 579 -15.50 -20.27 -13.84
CA SER A 579 -16.66 -19.50 -13.37
C SER A 579 -16.86 -18.23 -14.18
N ILE A 580 -15.78 -17.62 -14.68
CA ILE A 580 -15.86 -16.51 -15.65
C ILE A 580 -16.57 -16.97 -16.92
N LYS A 581 -16.19 -18.13 -17.48
CA LYS A 581 -16.85 -18.66 -18.68
C LYS A 581 -18.34 -18.95 -18.44
N GLU A 582 -18.66 -19.54 -17.30
CA GLU A 582 -20.06 -19.78 -16.90
C GLU A 582 -20.87 -18.48 -16.82
N LEU A 583 -20.27 -17.44 -16.24
CA LEU A 583 -20.86 -16.11 -16.17
C LEU A 583 -21.07 -15.50 -17.56
N GLU A 584 -20.09 -15.64 -18.47
CA GLU A 584 -20.19 -15.17 -19.87
C GLU A 584 -21.30 -15.87 -20.66
N ASP A 585 -21.43 -17.18 -20.50
CA ASP A 585 -22.49 -17.98 -21.14
C ASP A 585 -23.87 -17.52 -20.64
N LEU A 586 -24.02 -17.33 -19.33
CA LEU A 586 -25.26 -16.88 -18.68
C LEU A 586 -25.66 -15.46 -19.11
N PHE A 587 -24.70 -14.52 -19.17
CA PHE A 587 -24.95 -13.18 -19.69
C PHE A 587 -25.37 -13.20 -21.16
N SER A 588 -24.70 -14.03 -21.97
CA SER A 588 -24.98 -14.13 -23.41
C SER A 588 -26.36 -14.70 -23.67
N GLU A 589 -26.82 -15.66 -22.85
CA GLU A 589 -28.17 -16.21 -22.89
C GLU A 589 -29.23 -15.15 -22.54
N LEU A 590 -29.08 -14.45 -21.41
CA LEU A 590 -30.04 -13.44 -20.98
C LEU A 590 -30.12 -12.24 -21.93
N LYS A 591 -29.00 -11.86 -22.54
CA LYS A 591 -28.94 -10.81 -23.56
C LYS A 591 -29.72 -11.23 -24.82
N LYS A 592 -29.56 -12.47 -25.29
CA LYS A 592 -30.34 -13.02 -26.42
C LYS A 592 -31.84 -13.04 -26.12
N GLN A 593 -32.23 -13.23 -24.86
CA GLN A 593 -33.63 -13.21 -24.44
C GLN A 593 -34.20 -11.79 -24.23
N GLY A 594 -33.38 -10.73 -24.29
CA GLY A 594 -33.83 -9.35 -24.04
C GLY A 594 -34.26 -9.08 -22.59
N LYS A 595 -33.78 -9.88 -21.62
CA LYS A 595 -34.22 -9.83 -20.21
C LYS A 595 -33.19 -9.22 -19.26
N LEU A 596 -32.06 -8.73 -19.78
CA LEU A 596 -30.98 -8.18 -18.97
C LEU A 596 -31.21 -6.68 -18.72
N PRO A 597 -31.34 -6.23 -17.45
CA PRO A 597 -31.38 -4.81 -17.12
C PRO A 597 -30.14 -4.05 -17.62
N GLU A 598 -30.33 -2.81 -18.05
CA GLU A 598 -29.24 -1.98 -18.59
C GLU A 598 -28.09 -1.79 -17.59
N ILE A 599 -28.41 -1.65 -16.30
CA ILE A 599 -27.43 -1.48 -15.24
C ILE A 599 -26.45 -2.66 -15.12
N LEU A 600 -26.87 -3.87 -15.53
CA LEU A 600 -26.00 -5.06 -15.54
C LEU A 600 -25.12 -5.15 -16.79
N ASN A 601 -25.31 -4.29 -17.80
CA ASN A 601 -24.43 -4.23 -18.97
C ASN A 601 -23.00 -3.88 -18.59
N ILE A 602 -22.78 -3.27 -17.43
CA ILE A 602 -21.45 -2.95 -16.92
C ILE A 602 -20.52 -4.18 -16.84
N PHE A 603 -21.08 -5.34 -16.52
CA PHE A 603 -20.32 -6.59 -16.45
C PHE A 603 -19.94 -7.13 -17.84
N GLN A 604 -20.45 -6.55 -18.94
CA GLN A 604 -20.02 -6.91 -20.29
C GLN A 604 -18.59 -6.46 -20.57
N ASN A 605 -18.13 -5.38 -19.93
CA ASN A 605 -16.75 -4.89 -20.08
C ASN A 605 -15.71 -5.84 -19.46
N ILE A 606 -16.14 -6.81 -18.65
CA ILE A 606 -15.28 -7.93 -18.26
C ILE A 606 -14.73 -8.64 -19.52
N LYS A 607 -15.45 -8.65 -20.64
CA LYS A 607 -14.95 -9.15 -21.94
C LYS A 607 -13.76 -8.36 -22.49
N SER A 608 -13.64 -7.06 -22.21
CA SER A 608 -12.49 -6.25 -22.64
C SER A 608 -11.23 -6.43 -21.78
N ILE A 609 -11.33 -7.19 -20.68
CA ILE A 609 -10.19 -7.67 -19.90
C ILE A 609 -9.65 -9.00 -20.50
N PHE A 610 -10.40 -9.61 -21.45
CA PHE A 610 -10.16 -10.96 -21.99
C PHE A 610 -9.93 -11.01 -23.52
N LEU A 611 -9.76 -9.86 -24.17
CA LEU A 611 -9.29 -9.70 -25.56
C LEU A 611 -8.09 -8.74 -25.54
#